data_AF-A0A8E2F456-F1
#
_entry.id   AF-A0A8E2F456-F1
#
_cell.length_a   1.000
_cell.length_b   1.000
_cell.length_c   1.000
_cell.angle_alpha   90.00
_cell.angle_beta   90.00
_cell.angle_gamma   90.00
#
_symmetry.space_group_name_H-M   'P 1'
#
loop_
_entity.id
_entity.type
_entity.pdbx_description
1 polymer ?
#
loop_
_entity_poly.entity_id
_entity_poly.type
_entity_poly.pdbx_seq_one_letter_code
_entity_poly.pdbx_strand_id
1 'polypeptide(L)'
;MDSSSTSPSSKPPRSLLSLPADIRIIIYSYALTWPNLSDAFALTQKAQGIALKDYEHLSSPLCTIPRTPVRTTTPAILLLNRQITAEALDVLYRTPLVIPKPPPYSHVASRYYDIFEFVPETQLQNAWRVELVLDAATDPEVALRWDGDRRFWRAWASCLASLLLETWIAKGNELRSLVIRLREPKGVGLGRHAQYPRNSVLLLLRYGISALGPMVKVEGARGEVLEYLTGRIGSGILE
;
A
#
# COMPACT_ATOMS: atom_id res chain seq x y z
N MET A 1 -5.65 65.04 30.91
CA MET A 1 -6.49 64.01 30.25
C MET A 1 -5.52 63.09 29.56
N ASP A 2 -5.03 62.10 30.29
CA ASP A 2 -3.96 61.22 29.83
C ASP A 2 -4.59 60.03 29.10
N SER A 3 -4.39 59.99 27.79
CA SER A 3 -4.84 58.91 26.92
C SER A 3 -3.74 57.85 26.86
N SER A 4 -3.82 56.86 27.74
CA SER A 4 -2.96 55.68 27.73
C SER A 4 -3.40 54.71 26.64
N SER A 5 -2.74 54.75 25.49
CA SER A 5 -2.91 53.76 24.41
C SER A 5 -2.17 52.47 24.77
N THR A 6 -2.88 51.47 25.27
CA THR A 6 -2.37 50.11 25.45
C THR A 6 -2.24 49.42 24.08
N SER A 7 -1.02 49.30 23.58
CA SER A 7 -0.73 48.47 22.41
C SER A 7 -0.88 46.99 22.79
N PRO A 8 -1.52 46.15 21.95
CA PRO A 8 -1.64 44.74 22.22
C PRO A 8 -0.25 44.09 22.18
N SER A 9 0.18 43.58 23.32
CA SER A 9 1.41 42.79 23.47
C SER A 9 1.31 41.53 22.61
N SER A 10 1.79 41.60 21.36
CA SER A 10 1.87 40.45 20.47
C SER A 10 3.01 39.55 20.92
N LYS A 11 2.71 38.53 21.74
CA LYS A 11 3.67 37.48 22.06
C LYS A 11 4.15 36.85 20.74
N PRO A 12 5.46 36.70 20.52
CA PRO A 12 5.96 36.10 19.29
C PRO A 12 5.43 34.67 19.17
N PRO A 13 5.12 34.20 17.94
CA PRO A 13 4.67 32.84 17.73
C PRO A 13 5.73 31.85 18.24
N ARG A 14 5.30 30.89 19.05
CA ARG A 14 6.20 29.87 19.59
C ARG A 14 6.56 28.87 18.48
N SER A 15 7.84 28.59 18.34
CA SER A 15 8.35 27.60 17.39
C SER A 15 7.92 26.19 17.80
N LEU A 16 7.62 25.32 16.83
CA LEU A 16 7.31 23.90 17.09
C LEU A 16 8.44 23.19 17.85
N LEU A 17 9.70 23.54 17.56
CA LEU A 17 10.88 22.96 18.22
C LEU A 17 11.05 23.39 19.68
N SER A 18 10.33 24.43 20.12
CA SER A 18 10.32 24.83 21.53
C SER A 18 9.48 23.91 22.42
N LEU A 19 8.64 23.06 21.82
CA LEU A 19 7.86 22.06 22.53
C LEU A 19 8.76 20.87 22.93
N PRO A 20 8.49 20.19 24.06
CA PRO A 20 9.14 18.93 24.40
C PRO A 20 8.97 17.87 23.30
N ALA A 21 9.95 16.98 23.15
CA ALA A 21 9.96 15.96 22.10
C ALA A 21 8.70 15.08 22.11
N ASP A 22 8.22 14.68 23.29
CA ASP A 22 7.02 13.85 23.42
C ASP A 22 5.77 14.53 22.85
N ILE A 23 5.63 15.85 23.07
CA ILE A 23 4.53 16.62 22.51
C ILE A 23 4.65 16.73 20.99
N ARG A 24 5.87 16.90 20.46
CA ARG A 24 6.10 16.90 19.01
C ARG A 24 5.74 15.56 18.37
N ILE A 25 6.11 14.44 18.99
CA ILE A 25 5.74 13.09 18.55
C ILE A 25 4.22 12.93 18.45
N ILE A 26 3.48 13.39 19.47
CA ILE A 26 2.01 13.39 19.45
C ILE A 26 1.49 14.25 18.30
N ILE A 27 2.05 15.44 18.07
CA ILE A 27 1.64 16.28 16.93
C ILE A 27 1.90 15.56 15.61
N TYR A 28 3.06 14.93 15.44
CA TYR A 28 3.41 14.21 14.21
C TYR A 28 2.46 13.05 13.93
N SER A 29 2.01 12.31 14.95
CA SER A 29 1.07 11.19 14.74
C SER A 29 -0.31 11.65 14.24
N TYR A 30 -0.73 12.88 14.54
CA TYR A 30 -1.94 13.48 13.98
C TYR A 30 -1.70 14.18 12.63
N ALA A 31 -0.53 14.79 12.44
CA ALA A 31 -0.22 15.57 11.25
C ALA A 31 0.22 14.73 10.05
N LEU A 32 0.67 13.50 10.29
CA LEU A 32 1.29 12.65 9.29
C LEU A 32 0.74 11.23 9.36
N THR A 33 0.19 10.77 8.23
CA THR A 33 -0.32 9.40 8.05
C THR A 33 0.10 8.90 6.68
N TRP A 34 0.22 7.57 6.53
CA TRP A 34 0.40 6.95 5.22
C TRP A 34 -0.75 7.34 4.28
N PRO A 35 -0.50 7.51 2.98
CA PRO A 35 -1.57 7.78 2.04
C PRO A 35 -2.57 6.61 2.05
N ASN A 36 -3.86 6.93 2.01
CA ASN A 36 -4.88 5.89 1.82
C ASN A 36 -4.75 5.33 0.41
N LEU A 37 -4.09 4.17 0.30
CA LEU A 37 -3.82 3.53 -0.98
C LEU A 37 -5.11 3.12 -1.71
N SER A 38 -6.19 2.81 -0.98
CA SER A 38 -7.47 2.51 -1.64
C SER A 38 -7.99 3.70 -2.45
N ASP A 39 -7.93 4.89 -1.84
CA ASP A 39 -8.37 6.14 -2.45
C ASP A 39 -7.42 6.54 -3.58
N ALA A 40 -6.11 6.44 -3.36
CA ALA A 40 -5.10 6.75 -4.38
C ALA A 40 -5.24 5.86 -5.63
N PHE A 41 -5.50 4.57 -5.44
CA PHE A 41 -5.78 3.64 -6.53
C PHE A 41 -7.08 3.98 -7.26
N ALA A 42 -8.15 4.30 -6.52
CA ALA A 42 -9.44 4.67 -7.10
C ALA A 42 -9.36 5.98 -7.91
N LEU A 43 -8.66 6.99 -7.39
CA LEU A 43 -8.43 8.25 -8.07
C LEU A 43 -7.62 8.06 -9.37
N THR A 44 -6.57 7.25 -9.32
CA THR A 44 -5.76 6.92 -10.49
C THR A 44 -6.58 6.20 -11.56
N GLN A 45 -7.40 5.23 -11.17
CA GLN A 45 -8.28 4.49 -12.09
C GLN A 45 -9.35 5.40 -12.71
N LYS A 46 -9.95 6.30 -11.91
CA LYS A 46 -10.92 7.29 -12.40
C LYS A 46 -10.28 8.25 -13.42
N ALA A 47 -9.08 8.75 -13.12
CA ALA A 47 -8.36 9.66 -13.99
C ALA A 47 -7.96 8.99 -15.32
N GLN A 48 -7.61 7.70 -15.31
CA GLN A 48 -7.43 6.92 -16.55
C GLN A 48 -8.71 6.79 -17.36
N GLY A 49 -9.85 6.53 -16.70
CA GLY A 49 -11.13 6.40 -17.39
C GLY A 49 -11.55 7.70 -18.08
N ILE A 50 -11.21 8.86 -17.50
CA ILE A 50 -11.40 10.17 -18.12
C ILE A 50 -10.47 10.32 -19.33
N ALA A 51 -9.17 10.05 -19.15
CA ALA A 51 -8.21 10.13 -20.25
C ALA A 51 -8.57 9.19 -21.40
N LEU A 52 -9.08 7.99 -21.15
CA LEU A 52 -9.48 7.08 -22.22
C LEU A 52 -10.65 7.65 -23.03
N LYS A 53 -11.67 8.21 -22.35
CA LYS A 53 -12.83 8.83 -23.00
C LYS A 53 -12.46 10.07 -23.81
N ASP A 54 -11.59 10.92 -23.28
CA ASP A 54 -11.15 12.14 -23.96
C ASP A 54 -10.43 11.81 -25.28
N TYR A 55 -9.72 10.69 -25.33
CA TYR A 55 -8.98 10.24 -26.51
C TYR A 55 -9.76 9.27 -27.40
N GLU A 56 -10.86 8.65 -26.96
CA GLU A 56 -11.74 7.84 -27.83
C GLU A 56 -12.31 8.66 -29.00
N HIS A 57 -12.42 9.98 -28.84
CA HIS A 57 -12.89 10.91 -29.87
C HIS A 57 -11.81 11.33 -30.87
N LEU A 58 -10.54 11.10 -30.55
CA LEU A 58 -9.41 11.36 -31.41
C LEU A 58 -9.06 10.00 -32.01
N SER A 59 -9.10 9.80 -33.33
CA SER A 59 -8.70 8.51 -33.98
C SER A 59 -7.20 8.16 -33.82
N SER A 60 -6.58 8.57 -32.72
CA SER A 60 -5.21 8.36 -32.36
C SER A 60 -5.01 6.96 -31.77
N PRO A 61 -3.89 6.29 -32.08
CA PRO A 61 -3.60 4.98 -31.51
C PRO A 61 -3.34 5.10 -30.00
N LEU A 62 -3.75 4.09 -29.22
CA LEU A 62 -3.64 4.07 -27.75
C LEU A 62 -2.23 4.36 -27.22
N CYS A 63 -1.19 4.05 -27.99
CA CYS A 63 0.21 4.32 -27.64
C CYS A 63 0.57 5.81 -27.58
N THR A 64 -0.27 6.69 -28.11
CA THR A 64 -0.07 8.16 -28.05
C THR A 64 -0.68 8.78 -26.80
N ILE A 65 -1.54 8.04 -26.08
CA ILE A 65 -2.18 8.53 -24.88
C ILE A 65 -1.13 8.49 -23.74
N PRO A 66 -0.78 9.63 -23.13
CA PRO A 66 0.16 9.64 -22.03
C PRO A 66 -0.44 8.90 -20.84
N ARG A 67 0.41 8.14 -20.14
CA ARG A 67 0.00 7.47 -18.91
C ARG A 67 -0.39 8.51 -17.87
N THR A 68 -1.54 8.30 -17.22
CA THR A 68 -1.98 9.17 -16.13
C THR A 68 -0.99 9.13 -14.97
N PRO A 69 -0.39 10.27 -14.57
CA PRO A 69 0.55 10.31 -13.46
C PRO A 69 -0.18 10.07 -12.14
N VAL A 70 0.46 9.34 -11.22
CA VAL A 70 -0.03 9.21 -9.84
C VAL A 70 0.15 10.55 -9.14
N ARG A 71 -0.93 11.06 -8.53
CA ARG A 71 -0.88 12.29 -7.74
C ARG A 71 -0.44 11.97 -6.33
N THR A 72 0.80 12.33 -5.99
CA THR A 72 1.31 12.30 -4.62
C THR A 72 1.37 13.72 -4.09
N THR A 73 1.12 13.89 -2.79
CA THR A 73 1.21 15.19 -2.11
C THR A 73 2.08 15.03 -0.89
N THR A 74 3.13 15.85 -0.79
CA THR A 74 4.01 15.86 0.38
C THR A 74 3.32 16.62 1.52
N PRO A 75 3.08 16.00 2.68
CA PRO A 75 2.49 16.68 3.83
C PRO A 75 3.32 17.89 4.25
N ALA A 76 2.66 19.02 4.54
CA ALA A 76 3.32 20.29 4.83
C ALA A 76 4.31 20.21 6.02
N ILE A 77 4.04 19.33 7.00
CA ILE A 77 4.92 19.10 8.15
C ILE A 77 6.33 18.64 7.72
N LEU A 78 6.43 17.86 6.64
CA LEU A 78 7.71 17.37 6.12
C LEU A 78 8.50 18.45 5.38
N LEU A 79 7.87 19.59 5.06
CA LEU A 79 8.48 20.70 4.33
C LEU A 79 9.01 21.80 5.26
N LEU A 80 8.79 21.71 6.58
CA LEU A 80 9.15 22.77 7.52
C LEU A 80 10.67 22.88 7.76
N ASN A 81 11.30 21.80 8.22
CA ASN A 81 12.73 21.77 8.55
C ASN A 81 13.23 20.32 8.64
N ARG A 82 14.50 20.07 8.30
CA ARG A 82 15.15 18.76 8.35
C ARG A 82 14.98 18.01 9.68
N GLN A 83 15.07 18.69 10.83
CA GLN A 83 14.87 18.05 12.13
C GLN A 83 13.42 17.55 12.27
N ILE A 84 12.44 18.40 11.95
CA ILE A 84 11.02 18.05 11.99
C ILE A 84 10.74 16.91 11.02
N THR A 85 11.30 16.97 9.81
CA THR A 85 11.18 15.92 8.80
C THR A 85 11.70 14.58 9.33
N ALA A 86 12.88 14.56 9.96
CA ALA A 86 13.46 13.33 10.49
C ALA A 86 12.64 12.74 11.65
N GLU A 87 12.23 13.58 12.61
CA GLU A 87 11.38 13.14 13.73
C GLU A 87 10.00 12.65 13.25
N ALA A 88 9.38 13.36 12.31
CA ALA A 88 8.07 13.00 11.78
C ALA A 88 8.12 11.71 10.94
N LEU A 89 9.16 11.51 10.13
CA LEU A 89 9.34 10.27 9.36
C LEU A 89 9.54 9.05 10.25
N ASP A 90 10.30 9.18 11.36
CA ASP A 90 10.42 8.10 12.35
C ASP A 90 9.06 7.72 12.94
N VAL A 91 8.20 8.70 13.22
CA VAL A 91 6.82 8.42 13.66
C VAL A 91 6.01 7.73 12.55
N LEU A 92 6.09 8.22 11.30
CA LEU A 92 5.37 7.62 10.17
C LEU A 92 5.77 6.15 9.95
N TYR A 93 7.05 5.84 9.97
CA TYR A 93 7.55 4.48 9.73
C TYR A 93 7.13 3.47 10.80
N ARG A 94 6.81 3.95 12.01
CA ARG A 94 6.22 3.14 13.09
C ARG A 94 4.73 2.89 12.91
N THR A 95 4.03 3.74 12.15
CA THR A 95 2.61 3.51 11.84
C THR A 95 2.44 2.44 10.76
N PRO A 96 1.41 1.58 10.87
CA PRO A 96 1.21 0.50 9.92
C PRO A 96 0.81 1.03 8.54
N LEU A 97 1.55 0.62 7.51
CA LEU A 97 1.18 0.84 6.13
C LEU A 97 0.22 -0.27 5.68
N VAL A 98 -0.99 0.09 5.27
CA VAL A 98 -2.00 -0.87 4.79
C VAL A 98 -2.06 -0.84 3.27
N ILE A 99 -1.86 -1.99 2.64
CA ILE A 99 -2.02 -2.22 1.20
C ILE A 99 -3.28 -3.07 1.00
N PRO A 100 -4.45 -2.43 0.78
CA PRO A 100 -5.74 -3.11 0.84
C PRO A 100 -6.08 -3.90 -0.43
N LYS A 101 -5.43 -3.59 -1.54
CA LYS A 101 -5.64 -4.18 -2.87
C LYS A 101 -4.38 -3.94 -3.72
N PRO A 102 -4.18 -4.64 -4.84
CA PRO A 102 -3.00 -4.40 -5.66
C PRO A 102 -3.17 -3.10 -6.46
N PRO A 103 -2.06 -2.48 -6.91
CA PRO A 103 -2.13 -1.31 -7.78
C PRO A 103 -2.99 -1.55 -9.04
N PRO A 104 -3.68 -0.51 -9.55
CA PRO A 104 -4.60 -0.66 -10.67
C PRO A 104 -3.86 -0.98 -11.98
N TYR A 105 -4.59 -1.57 -12.92
CA TYR A 105 -4.10 -1.80 -14.28
C TYR A 105 -4.27 -0.53 -15.13
N SER A 106 -3.22 -0.12 -15.86
CA SER A 106 -3.29 0.92 -16.88
C SER A 106 -3.73 0.32 -18.20
N HIS A 107 -4.94 0.67 -18.66
CA HIS A 107 -5.40 0.28 -20.00
C HIS A 107 -4.57 0.95 -21.09
N VAL A 108 -4.18 2.21 -20.86
CA VAL A 108 -3.37 3.01 -21.79
C VAL A 108 -1.98 2.41 -21.97
N ALA A 109 -1.28 2.09 -20.87
CA ALA A 109 0.07 1.55 -20.92
C ALA A 109 0.12 0.01 -21.01
N SER A 110 -1.05 -0.65 -21.03
CA SER A 110 -1.21 -2.10 -21.00
C SER A 110 -0.41 -2.82 -19.89
N ARG A 111 -0.18 -2.16 -18.75
CA ARG A 111 0.60 -2.67 -17.61
C ARG A 111 0.03 -2.23 -16.27
N TYR A 112 0.35 -2.95 -15.19
CA TYR A 112 0.02 -2.54 -13.83
C TYR A 112 0.85 -1.34 -13.40
N TYR A 113 0.29 -0.55 -12.48
CA TYR A 113 1.10 0.40 -11.75
C TYR A 113 2.04 -0.30 -10.80
N ASP A 114 3.25 0.24 -10.68
CA ASP A 114 4.14 -0.18 -9.62
C ASP A 114 3.67 0.42 -8.30
N ILE A 115 3.83 -0.32 -7.20
CA ILE A 115 3.58 0.22 -5.86
C ILE A 115 4.50 1.41 -5.56
N PHE A 116 5.70 1.45 -6.17
CA PHE A 116 6.65 2.54 -6.04
C PHE A 116 6.15 3.87 -6.60
N GLU A 117 5.15 3.84 -7.49
CA GLU A 117 4.51 5.06 -8.00
C GLU A 117 3.60 5.73 -6.95
N PHE A 118 3.18 4.98 -5.92
CA PHE A 118 2.33 5.46 -4.83
C PHE A 118 3.10 5.71 -3.55
N VAL A 119 4.02 4.80 -3.21
CA VAL A 119 4.88 4.89 -2.03
C VAL A 119 6.31 4.66 -2.48
N PRO A 120 7.20 5.66 -2.38
CA PRO A 120 8.59 5.52 -2.79
C PRO A 120 9.26 4.31 -2.13
N GLU A 121 10.14 3.65 -2.88
CA GLU A 121 10.85 2.47 -2.41
C GLU A 121 11.56 2.69 -1.07
N THR A 122 12.21 3.83 -0.90
CA THR A 122 12.90 4.18 0.35
C THR A 122 11.95 4.27 1.55
N GLN A 123 10.69 4.67 1.34
CA GLN A 123 9.70 4.68 2.42
C GLN A 123 9.22 3.27 2.75
N LEU A 124 9.08 2.39 1.76
CA LEU A 124 8.70 0.99 1.96
C LEU A 124 9.79 0.16 2.65
N GLN A 125 11.06 0.46 2.40
CA GLN A 125 12.19 -0.18 3.09
C GLN A 125 12.23 0.18 4.58
N ASN A 126 11.87 1.42 4.90
CA ASN A 126 11.88 1.92 6.28
C ASN A 126 10.57 1.64 7.03
N ALA A 127 9.51 1.16 6.38
CA ALA A 127 8.25 0.84 7.04
C ALA A 127 8.42 -0.36 7.98
N TRP A 128 8.09 -0.18 9.27
CA TRP A 128 8.28 -1.23 10.28
C TRP A 128 7.16 -2.26 10.27
N ARG A 129 5.94 -1.81 9.95
CA ARG A 129 4.76 -2.66 9.91
C ARG A 129 4.01 -2.45 8.61
N VAL A 130 3.82 -3.54 7.88
CA VAL A 130 3.06 -3.54 6.62
C VAL A 130 1.94 -4.56 6.73
N GLU A 131 0.75 -4.17 6.33
CA GLU A 131 -0.43 -5.03 6.27
C GLU A 131 -0.86 -5.22 4.82
N LEU A 132 -0.81 -6.45 4.34
CA LEU A 132 -1.28 -6.86 3.03
C LEU A 132 -2.67 -7.47 3.18
N VAL A 133 -3.70 -6.86 2.61
CA VAL A 133 -5.07 -7.41 2.64
C VAL A 133 -5.37 -8.06 1.29
N LEU A 134 -5.26 -9.38 1.24
CA LEU A 134 -5.57 -10.17 0.06
C LEU A 134 -7.01 -10.64 0.18
N ASP A 135 -7.91 -9.89 -0.46
CA ASP A 135 -9.29 -10.30 -0.61
C ASP A 135 -9.43 -11.27 -1.78
N ALA A 136 -9.65 -12.55 -1.49
CA ALA A 136 -9.90 -13.55 -2.51
C ALA A 136 -11.37 -13.54 -2.97
N ALA A 137 -12.27 -12.82 -2.29
CA ALA A 137 -13.51 -12.39 -2.90
C ALA A 137 -13.19 -11.28 -3.91
N THR A 138 -13.22 -11.62 -5.18
CA THR A 138 -13.29 -10.62 -6.23
C THR A 138 -14.50 -9.73 -5.95
N ASP A 139 -14.31 -8.41 -5.88
CA ASP A 139 -15.43 -7.45 -5.82
C ASP A 139 -16.45 -7.84 -6.92
N PRO A 140 -17.75 -7.98 -6.61
CA PRO A 140 -18.76 -8.40 -7.59
C PRO A 140 -18.72 -7.56 -8.87
N GLU A 141 -18.33 -6.28 -8.82
CA GLU A 141 -18.14 -5.46 -10.03
C GLU A 141 -16.95 -5.91 -10.90
N VAL A 142 -15.89 -6.42 -10.28
CA VAL A 142 -14.69 -6.95 -10.96
C VAL A 142 -14.93 -8.41 -11.39
N ALA A 143 -15.70 -9.19 -10.61
CA ALA A 143 -16.04 -10.58 -10.88
C ALA A 143 -16.93 -10.76 -12.11
N LEU A 144 -17.79 -9.78 -12.43
CA LEU A 144 -18.66 -9.78 -13.61
C LEU A 144 -17.88 -9.78 -14.94
N ARG A 145 -16.58 -9.49 -14.93
CA ARG A 145 -15.70 -9.66 -16.09
C ARG A 145 -14.86 -10.92 -15.89
N TRP A 146 -14.99 -11.89 -16.81
CA TRP A 146 -14.29 -13.19 -16.78
C TRP A 146 -12.75 -13.08 -16.70
N ASP A 147 -12.18 -11.91 -17.01
CA ASP A 147 -10.75 -11.60 -16.91
C ASP A 147 -10.37 -10.83 -15.62
N GLY A 148 -11.35 -10.44 -14.80
CA GLY A 148 -11.15 -9.67 -13.58
C GLY A 148 -10.33 -10.43 -12.54
N ASP A 149 -10.64 -11.71 -12.32
CA ASP A 149 -9.94 -12.56 -11.34
C ASP A 149 -8.49 -12.83 -11.78
N ARG A 150 -8.26 -13.16 -13.06
CA ARG A 150 -6.91 -13.37 -13.59
C ARG A 150 -6.05 -12.10 -13.50
N ARG A 151 -6.63 -10.95 -13.85
CA ARG A 151 -5.94 -9.65 -13.75
C ARG A 151 -5.69 -9.26 -12.30
N PHE A 152 -6.59 -9.58 -11.38
CA PHE A 152 -6.43 -9.30 -9.96
C PHE A 152 -5.23 -10.06 -9.38
N TRP A 153 -5.16 -11.38 -9.58
CA TRP A 153 -4.04 -12.17 -9.08
C TRP A 153 -2.71 -11.83 -9.76
N ARG A 154 -2.72 -11.45 -11.05
CA ARG A 154 -1.52 -10.94 -11.72
C ARG A 154 -1.03 -9.61 -11.15
N ALA A 155 -1.95 -8.70 -10.81
CA ALA A 155 -1.62 -7.44 -10.16
C ALA A 155 -0.94 -7.69 -8.81
N TRP A 156 -1.49 -8.62 -8.02
CA TRP A 156 -0.88 -9.07 -6.77
C TRP A 156 0.47 -9.71 -6.97
N ALA A 157 0.63 -10.61 -7.95
CA ALA A 157 1.91 -11.26 -8.22
C ALA A 157 3.00 -10.21 -8.55
N SER A 158 2.67 -9.22 -9.38
CA SER A 158 3.58 -8.11 -9.70
C SER A 158 3.92 -7.30 -8.45
N CYS A 159 2.91 -6.89 -7.67
CA CYS A 159 3.10 -6.09 -6.47
C CYS A 159 3.94 -6.81 -5.40
N LEU A 160 3.67 -8.10 -5.18
CA LEU A 160 4.40 -8.92 -4.22
C LEU A 160 5.83 -9.20 -4.67
N ALA A 161 6.08 -9.34 -5.98
CA ALA A 161 7.43 -9.46 -6.49
C ALA A 161 8.25 -8.20 -6.16
N SER A 162 7.71 -7.01 -6.44
CA SER A 162 8.37 -5.74 -6.11
C SER A 162 8.58 -5.54 -4.61
N LEU A 163 7.60 -5.87 -3.77
CA LEU A 163 7.72 -5.72 -2.32
C LEU A 163 8.67 -6.76 -1.70
N LEU A 164 8.39 -8.04 -1.90
CA LEU A 164 9.10 -9.12 -1.21
C LEU A 164 10.49 -9.29 -1.79
N LEU A 165 10.60 -9.45 -3.11
CA LEU A 165 11.86 -9.84 -3.75
C LEU A 165 12.78 -8.63 -3.94
N GLU A 166 12.25 -7.55 -4.52
CA GLU A 166 13.09 -6.41 -4.93
C GLU A 166 13.37 -5.43 -3.77
N THR A 167 12.37 -5.20 -2.90
CA THR A 167 12.51 -4.24 -1.80
C THR A 167 13.08 -4.90 -0.55
N TRP A 168 12.36 -5.86 0.04
CA TRP A 168 12.70 -6.34 1.37
C TRP A 168 13.80 -7.40 1.38
N ILE A 169 13.79 -8.36 0.46
CA ILE A 169 14.82 -9.42 0.42
C ILE A 169 16.13 -8.89 -0.17
N ALA A 170 16.10 -8.17 -1.31
CA ALA A 170 17.32 -7.82 -2.02
C ALA A 170 18.11 -6.65 -1.41
N LYS A 171 17.43 -5.62 -0.87
CA LYS A 171 18.07 -4.34 -0.49
C LYS A 171 18.20 -4.11 1.02
N GLY A 172 17.73 -5.05 1.84
CA GLY A 172 17.61 -4.86 3.28
C GLY A 172 16.41 -3.98 3.64
N ASN A 173 15.89 -4.16 4.85
CA ASN A 173 14.68 -3.46 5.29
C ASN A 173 14.64 -3.36 6.83
N GLU A 174 13.84 -2.41 7.31
CA GLU A 174 13.51 -2.22 8.73
C GLU A 174 12.17 -2.88 9.11
N LEU A 175 11.66 -3.79 8.26
CA LEU A 175 10.38 -4.44 8.47
C LEU A 175 10.47 -5.34 9.70
N ARG A 176 9.65 -5.06 10.70
CA ARG A 176 9.56 -5.86 11.94
C ARG A 176 8.35 -6.77 11.94
N SER A 177 7.29 -6.35 11.24
CA SER A 177 6.02 -7.06 11.19
C SER A 177 5.39 -6.95 9.82
N LEU A 178 5.28 -8.08 9.12
CA LEU A 178 4.43 -8.21 7.94
C LEU A 178 3.15 -8.94 8.34
N VAL A 179 2.00 -8.30 8.20
CA VAL A 179 0.70 -8.91 8.45
C VAL A 179 0.04 -9.23 7.13
N ILE A 180 -0.17 -10.52 6.84
CA ILE A 180 -0.88 -10.94 5.62
C ILE A 180 -2.29 -11.34 6.02
N ARG A 181 -3.28 -10.55 5.64
CA ARG A 181 -4.71 -10.82 5.86
C ARG A 181 -5.33 -11.44 4.63
N LEU A 182 -5.66 -12.72 4.72
CA LEU A 182 -6.37 -13.43 3.65
C LEU A 182 -7.86 -13.43 3.97
N ARG A 183 -8.68 -12.85 3.11
CA ARG A 183 -10.14 -12.96 3.18
C ARG A 183 -10.61 -13.99 2.18
N GLU A 184 -11.28 -15.03 2.66
CA GLU A 184 -11.82 -16.08 1.80
C GLU A 184 -13.06 -15.60 1.03
N PRO A 185 -13.25 -16.05 -0.22
CA PRO A 185 -14.44 -15.72 -0.98
C PRO A 185 -15.67 -16.33 -0.31
N LYS A 186 -16.67 -15.50 0.00
CA LYS A 186 -17.96 -16.00 0.51
C LYS A 186 -18.72 -16.70 -0.63
N GLY A 187 -18.58 -18.02 -0.73
CA GLY A 187 -19.55 -18.88 -1.43
C GLY A 187 -19.47 -18.94 -2.96
N VAL A 188 -18.40 -18.46 -3.59
CA VAL A 188 -18.20 -18.61 -5.05
C VAL A 188 -16.98 -19.49 -5.28
N GLY A 189 -17.20 -20.68 -5.84
CA GLY A 189 -16.11 -21.56 -6.26
C GLY A 189 -15.25 -20.85 -7.32
N LEU A 190 -13.94 -20.76 -7.06
CA LEU A 190 -12.99 -20.23 -8.04
C LEU A 190 -13.04 -21.09 -9.30
N GLY A 191 -13.29 -20.46 -10.46
CA GLY A 191 -13.20 -21.15 -11.74
C GLY A 191 -11.77 -21.67 -11.98
N ARG A 192 -11.63 -22.80 -12.68
CA ARG A 192 -10.33 -23.45 -12.97
C ARG A 192 -9.28 -22.48 -13.58
N HIS A 193 -9.73 -21.44 -14.28
CA HIS A 193 -8.85 -20.44 -14.91
C HIS A 193 -8.18 -19.43 -13.95
N ALA A 194 -8.75 -19.21 -12.76
CA ALA A 194 -8.17 -18.34 -11.74
C ALA A 194 -7.17 -19.06 -10.82
N GLN A 195 -7.14 -20.39 -10.89
CA GLN A 195 -6.34 -21.23 -10.00
C GLN A 195 -4.83 -21.04 -10.22
N TYR A 196 -4.38 -20.87 -11.46
CA TYR A 196 -2.96 -20.67 -11.77
C TYR A 196 -2.37 -19.37 -11.20
N PRO A 197 -2.90 -18.16 -11.51
CA PRO A 197 -2.32 -16.92 -11.00
C PRO A 197 -2.46 -16.80 -9.48
N ARG A 198 -3.51 -17.39 -8.90
CA ARG A 198 -3.64 -17.54 -7.44
C ARG A 198 -2.49 -18.38 -6.87
N ASN A 199 -2.18 -19.53 -7.47
CA ASN A 199 -1.06 -20.36 -7.05
C ASN A 199 0.28 -19.63 -7.15
N SER A 200 0.50 -18.82 -8.20
CA SER A 200 1.69 -17.96 -8.30
C SER A 200 1.80 -16.97 -7.15
N VAL A 201 0.69 -16.34 -6.76
CA VAL A 201 0.66 -15.45 -5.59
C VAL A 201 0.92 -16.20 -4.30
N LEU A 202 0.30 -17.36 -4.09
CA LEU A 202 0.55 -18.19 -2.90
C LEU A 202 2.00 -18.68 -2.83
N LEU A 203 2.61 -19.04 -3.96
CA LEU A 203 4.02 -19.41 -4.05
C LEU A 203 4.94 -18.24 -3.68
N LEU A 204 4.68 -17.04 -4.22
CA LEU A 204 5.43 -15.83 -3.89
C LEU A 204 5.31 -15.49 -2.40
N LEU A 205 4.11 -15.58 -1.84
CA LEU A 205 3.89 -15.38 -0.41
C LEU A 205 4.64 -16.42 0.40
N ARG A 206 4.55 -17.71 0.07
CA ARG A 206 5.28 -18.77 0.77
C ARG A 206 6.79 -18.54 0.73
N TYR A 207 7.33 -18.16 -0.43
CA TYR A 207 8.74 -17.84 -0.58
C TYR A 207 9.12 -16.63 0.26
N GLY A 208 8.35 -15.54 0.18
CA GLY A 208 8.58 -14.33 0.96
C GLY A 208 8.47 -14.54 2.46
N ILE A 209 7.47 -15.29 2.93
CA ILE A 209 7.31 -15.71 4.33
C ILE A 209 8.55 -16.49 4.78
N SER A 210 9.02 -17.43 3.97
CA SER A 210 10.19 -18.25 4.30
C SER A 210 11.48 -17.41 4.35
N ALA A 211 11.63 -16.44 3.45
CA ALA A 211 12.81 -15.59 3.37
C ALA A 211 12.84 -14.50 4.45
N LEU A 212 11.69 -13.91 4.79
CA LEU A 212 11.56 -12.88 5.84
C LEU A 212 11.53 -13.47 7.25
N GLY A 213 11.31 -14.79 7.38
CA GLY A 213 11.42 -15.53 8.63
C GLY A 213 10.39 -15.09 9.69
N PRO A 214 10.79 -14.92 10.97
CA PRO A 214 9.86 -14.74 12.08
C PRO A 214 9.13 -13.38 12.09
N MET A 215 9.51 -12.46 11.20
CA MET A 215 8.89 -11.14 11.06
C MET A 215 7.48 -11.20 10.46
N VAL A 216 7.11 -12.32 9.83
CA VAL A 216 5.83 -12.44 9.13
C VAL A 216 4.78 -13.10 10.01
N LYS A 217 3.65 -12.43 10.18
CA LYS A 217 2.44 -12.93 10.83
C LYS A 217 1.35 -13.07 9.78
N VAL A 218 0.86 -14.29 9.58
CA VAL A 218 -0.27 -14.55 8.69
C VAL A 218 -1.54 -14.54 9.54
N GLU A 219 -2.48 -13.65 9.22
CA GLU A 219 -3.76 -13.49 9.91
C GLU A 219 -4.92 -13.83 8.95
N GLY A 220 -6.02 -14.34 9.47
CA GLY A 220 -7.26 -14.53 8.70
C GLY A 220 -7.31 -15.74 7.74
N ALA A 221 -6.16 -16.34 7.39
CA ALA A 221 -6.15 -17.61 6.67
C ALA A 221 -6.61 -18.76 7.58
N ARG A 222 -7.47 -19.64 7.07
CA ARG A 222 -7.91 -20.86 7.75
C ARG A 222 -7.57 -22.10 6.92
N GLY A 223 -7.47 -23.25 7.59
CA GLY A 223 -7.29 -24.57 6.95
C GLY A 223 -6.06 -24.67 6.05
N GLU A 224 -6.24 -25.33 4.90
CA GLU A 224 -5.17 -25.73 3.97
C GLU A 224 -4.30 -24.57 3.45
N VAL A 225 -4.87 -23.36 3.32
CA VAL A 225 -4.11 -22.20 2.81
C VAL A 225 -3.10 -21.72 3.85
N LEU A 226 -3.48 -21.70 5.13
CA LEU A 226 -2.56 -21.33 6.21
C LEU A 226 -1.44 -22.38 6.34
N GLU A 227 -1.79 -23.67 6.27
CA GLU A 227 -0.83 -24.77 6.28
C GLU A 227 0.15 -24.68 5.12
N TYR A 228 -0.34 -24.43 3.90
CA TYR A 228 0.48 -24.26 2.72
C TYR A 228 1.46 -23.09 2.85
N LEU A 229 0.99 -21.93 3.32
CA LEU A 229 1.81 -20.73 3.44
C LEU A 229 2.85 -20.82 4.55
N THR A 230 2.51 -21.48 5.66
CA THR A 230 3.42 -21.65 6.81
C THR A 230 4.32 -22.87 6.69
N GLY A 231 4.09 -23.74 5.70
CA GLY A 231 4.82 -25.00 5.54
C GLY A 231 4.53 -26.02 6.65
N ARG A 232 3.56 -25.76 7.53
CA ARG A 232 3.05 -26.73 8.51
C ARG A 232 2.09 -27.65 7.77
N ILE A 233 2.63 -28.68 7.12
CA ILE A 233 1.83 -29.81 6.67
C ILE A 233 1.24 -30.40 7.95
N GLY A 234 -0.09 -30.45 8.05
CA GLY A 234 -0.74 -31.11 9.17
C GLY A 234 -0.11 -32.47 9.40
N SER A 235 0.49 -32.65 10.57
CA SER A 235 0.64 -33.97 11.20
C SER A 235 -0.77 -34.44 11.56
N GLY A 236 -1.56 -34.74 10.52
CA GLY A 236 -2.79 -35.48 10.60
C GLY A 236 -2.41 -36.91 10.96
N ILE A 237 -2.55 -37.17 12.23
CA ILE A 237 -2.49 -38.46 12.90
C ILE A 237 -3.23 -39.50 12.04
N LEU A 238 -2.48 -40.46 11.49
CA LEU A 238 -2.96 -41.80 11.24
C LEU A 238 -2.97 -42.50 12.60
N GLU A 239 -4.12 -42.50 13.26
CA GLU A 239 -4.51 -43.53 14.23
C GLU A 239 -5.79 -44.19 13.74
#